data_AF-A0A2P4ZQ31-F1
#
_entry.id   AF-A0A2P4ZQ31-F1
#
_cell.length_a   1.000
_cell.length_b   1.000
_cell.length_c   1.000
_cell.angle_alpha   90.00
_cell.angle_beta   90.00
_cell.angle_gamma   90.00
#
_symmetry.space_group_name_H-M   'P 1'
#
loop_
_entity.id
_entity.type
_entity.pdbx_description
1 polymer ?
#
loop_
_entity_poly.entity_id
_entity_poly.type
_entity_poly.pdbx_seq_one_letter_code
_entity_poly.pdbx_strand_id
1 'polypeptide(L)'
;MLDFDEGVLNKMEKGWAIATRCSEQRLKRIYEWTDAELNTAIKEGMVMLETVCVFVHGCIKSGQYKLPAEFWKILHAEYGIVVYPSALTESIAAVGVGAAQTFSEVYSSHIVMLGKRDTNHPPLCPFEYIKEPLPVYEK
;
A
#
# COMPACT_ATOMS: atom_id res chain seq x y z
N MET A 1 12.79 -1.11 -22.46
CA MET A 1 11.53 -0.36 -22.44
C MET A 1 10.44 -1.40 -22.22
N LEU A 2 9.78 -1.41 -21.07
CA LEU A 2 8.73 -2.40 -20.80
C LEU A 2 7.49 -1.94 -21.59
N ASP A 3 7.16 -2.65 -22.66
CA ASP A 3 5.91 -2.46 -23.41
C ASP A 3 4.74 -2.92 -22.52
N PHE A 4 4.31 -2.03 -21.62
CA PHE A 4 3.03 -2.21 -20.95
C PHE A 4 1.93 -1.91 -21.97
N ASP A 5 1.08 -2.90 -22.22
CA ASP A 5 -0.18 -2.68 -22.92
C ASP A 5 -0.92 -1.52 -22.26
N GLU A 6 -1.14 -0.45 -23.01
CA GLU A 6 -1.82 0.77 -22.56
C GLU A 6 -3.20 0.47 -21.96
N GLY A 7 -3.85 -0.61 -22.43
CA GLY A 7 -5.10 -1.11 -21.88
C GLY A 7 -4.99 -1.73 -20.47
N VAL A 8 -3.84 -2.30 -20.12
CA VAL A 8 -3.56 -2.85 -18.77
C VAL A 8 -3.26 -1.72 -17.79
N LEU A 9 -2.48 -0.73 -18.21
CA LEU A 9 -2.15 0.43 -17.37
C LEU A 9 -3.40 1.23 -16.99
N ASN A 10 -4.31 1.46 -17.94
CA ASN A 10 -5.58 2.14 -17.70
C ASN A 10 -6.46 1.39 -16.67
N LYS A 11 -6.47 0.05 -16.72
CA LYS A 11 -7.21 -0.78 -15.75
C LYS A 11 -6.60 -0.71 -14.35
N MET A 12 -5.27 -0.74 -14.26
CA MET A 12 -4.55 -0.56 -12.99
C MET A 12 -4.83 0.82 -12.38
N GLU A 13 -4.80 1.88 -13.19
CA GLU A 13 -5.12 3.24 -12.76
C GLU A 13 -6.54 3.36 -12.22
N LYS A 14 -7.53 2.74 -12.90
CA LYS A 14 -8.91 2.67 -12.41
C LYS A 14 -9.03 1.91 -11.10
N GLY A 15 -8.38 0.74 -11.00
CA GLY A 15 -8.37 -0.05 -9.77
C GLY A 15 -7.75 0.73 -8.61
N TRP A 16 -6.68 1.46 -8.87
CA TRP A 16 -6.02 2.33 -7.92
C TRP A 16 -6.93 3.48 -7.46
N ALA A 17 -7.56 4.19 -8.40
CA ALA A 17 -8.49 5.29 -8.08
C ALA A 17 -9.67 4.82 -7.20
N ILE A 18 -10.20 3.62 -7.46
CA ILE A 18 -11.23 3.00 -6.62
C ILE A 18 -10.67 2.70 -5.23
N ALA A 19 -9.48 2.08 -5.14
CA ALA A 19 -8.84 1.78 -3.87
C ALA A 19 -8.60 3.04 -3.03
N THR A 20 -8.15 4.14 -3.65
CA THR A 20 -7.94 5.43 -2.98
C THR A 20 -9.24 5.98 -2.42
N ARG A 21 -10.28 6.09 -3.25
CA ARG A 21 -11.59 6.60 -2.82
C ARG A 21 -12.18 5.77 -1.69
N CYS A 22 -12.10 4.44 -1.79
CA CYS A 22 -12.57 3.55 -0.73
C CYS A 22 -11.78 3.73 0.57
N SER A 23 -10.47 4.00 0.48
CA SER A 23 -9.61 4.23 1.64
C SER A 23 -9.92 5.53 2.34
N GLU A 24 -10.06 6.63 1.60
CA GLU A 24 -10.47 7.92 2.16
C GLU A 24 -11.81 7.82 2.90
N GLN A 25 -12.82 7.24 2.25
CA GLN A 25 -14.15 7.08 2.84
C GLN A 25 -14.12 6.19 4.08
N ARG A 26 -13.34 5.11 4.06
CA ARG A 26 -13.23 4.17 5.18
C ARG A 26 -12.54 4.80 6.37
N LEU A 27 -11.37 5.42 6.16
CA LEU A 27 -10.61 6.06 7.23
C LEU A 27 -11.40 7.21 7.85
N LYS A 28 -12.01 8.06 7.01
CA LYS A 28 -12.87 9.15 7.49
C LYS A 28 -14.02 8.64 8.35
N ARG A 29 -14.64 7.50 7.98
CA ARG A 29 -15.72 6.90 8.75
C ARG A 29 -15.23 6.26 10.06
N ILE A 30 -14.15 5.47 10.03
CA ILE A 30 -13.67 4.72 11.19
C ILE A 30 -13.12 5.64 12.27
N TYR A 31 -12.36 6.67 11.87
CA TYR A 31 -11.75 7.61 12.81
C TYR A 31 -12.58 8.89 13.01
N GLU A 32 -13.77 8.96 12.42
CA GLU A 32 -14.68 10.11 12.48
C GLU A 32 -14.02 11.45 12.10
N TRP A 33 -13.07 11.40 11.17
CA TRP A 33 -12.28 12.57 10.77
C TRP A 33 -13.10 13.65 10.08
N THR A 34 -12.76 14.89 10.41
CA THR A 34 -13.09 16.08 9.62
C THR A 34 -12.34 16.10 8.29
N ASP A 35 -12.76 16.97 7.36
CA ASP A 35 -12.02 17.16 6.10
C ASP A 35 -10.60 17.70 6.31
N ALA A 36 -10.36 18.46 7.39
CA ALA A 36 -9.03 18.94 7.73
C ALA A 36 -8.12 17.80 8.20
N GLU A 37 -8.62 16.91 9.06
CA GLU A 37 -7.87 15.74 9.54
C GLU A 37 -7.60 14.74 8.41
N LEU A 38 -8.58 14.52 7.52
CA LEU A 38 -8.37 13.70 6.33
C LEU A 38 -7.26 14.28 5.45
N ASN A 39 -7.25 15.59 5.22
CA ASN A 39 -6.19 16.24 4.44
C ASN A 39 -4.81 16.10 5.09
N THR A 40 -4.72 16.14 6.42
CA THR A 40 -3.47 15.85 7.14
C THR A 40 -3.05 14.40 6.94
N ALA A 41 -3.96 13.45 7.12
CA ALA A 41 -3.70 12.01 6.92
C ALA A 41 -3.25 11.68 5.48
N ILE A 42 -3.75 12.39 4.47
CA ILE A 42 -3.28 12.29 3.08
C ILE A 42 -1.81 12.73 2.99
N LYS A 43 -1.47 13.89 3.56
CA LYS A 43 -0.11 14.45 3.52
C LYS A 43 0.92 13.58 4.26
N GLU A 44 0.48 12.91 5.33
CA GLU A 44 1.28 11.99 6.13
C GLU A 44 1.39 10.60 5.52
N GLY A 45 0.63 10.32 4.45
CA GLY A 45 0.68 9.04 3.74
C GLY A 45 -0.18 7.94 4.36
N MET A 46 -0.99 8.22 5.39
CA MET A 46 -1.88 7.22 5.99
C MET A 46 -2.92 6.72 4.98
N VAL A 47 -3.49 7.62 4.18
CA VAL A 47 -4.41 7.24 3.09
C VAL A 47 -3.69 6.43 2.02
N MET A 48 -2.43 6.75 1.73
CA MET A 48 -1.61 6.00 0.78
C MET A 48 -1.35 4.58 1.27
N LEU A 49 -0.97 4.41 2.54
CA LEU A 49 -0.76 3.10 3.17
C LEU A 49 -2.04 2.24 3.09
N GLU A 50 -3.17 2.81 3.49
CA GLU A 50 -4.47 2.12 3.40
C GLU A 50 -4.79 1.74 1.94
N THR A 51 -4.55 2.64 1.00
CA THR A 51 -4.77 2.43 -0.44
C THR A 51 -3.95 1.27 -0.97
N VAL A 52 -2.66 1.20 -0.64
CA VAL A 52 -1.77 0.10 -1.04
C VAL A 52 -2.31 -1.22 -0.50
N CYS A 53 -2.75 -1.28 0.76
CA CYS A 53 -3.30 -2.49 1.34
C CYS A 53 -4.60 -2.94 0.64
N VAL A 54 -5.51 -2.01 0.36
CA VAL A 54 -6.75 -2.28 -0.41
C VAL A 54 -6.43 -2.77 -1.81
N PHE A 55 -5.50 -2.11 -2.50
CA PHE A 55 -5.13 -2.43 -3.87
C PHE A 55 -4.45 -3.81 -3.96
N VAL A 56 -3.53 -4.10 -3.03
CA VAL A 56 -2.91 -5.43 -2.90
C VAL A 56 -3.97 -6.49 -2.66
N HIS A 57 -4.89 -6.28 -1.71
CA HIS A 57 -5.93 -7.23 -1.38
C HIS A 57 -6.89 -7.50 -2.54
N GLY A 58 -7.44 -6.43 -3.13
CA GLY A 58 -8.52 -6.53 -4.12
C GLY A 58 -8.04 -6.85 -5.53
N CYS A 59 -6.85 -6.38 -5.92
CA CYS A 59 -6.41 -6.40 -7.32
C CYS A 59 -5.16 -7.27 -7.55
N ILE A 60 -4.19 -7.28 -6.62
CA ILE A 60 -2.94 -8.02 -6.84
C ILE A 60 -3.07 -9.46 -6.40
N LYS A 61 -3.52 -9.69 -5.16
CA LYS A 61 -3.66 -11.02 -4.58
C LYS A 61 -4.73 -11.87 -5.27
N SER A 62 -5.77 -11.23 -5.81
CA SER A 62 -6.78 -11.87 -6.66
C SER A 62 -6.26 -12.24 -8.06
N GLY A 63 -5.01 -11.88 -8.37
CA GLY A 63 -4.35 -12.18 -9.65
C GLY A 63 -4.78 -11.29 -10.81
N GLN A 64 -5.53 -10.20 -10.56
CA GLN A 64 -6.01 -9.32 -11.64
C GLN A 64 -4.85 -8.59 -12.32
N TYR A 65 -3.82 -8.20 -11.56
CA TYR A 65 -2.67 -7.46 -12.09
C TYR A 65 -1.35 -7.96 -11.50
N LYS A 66 -0.28 -7.85 -12.31
CA LYS A 66 1.10 -7.91 -11.86
C LYS A 66 1.73 -6.53 -12.01
N LEU A 67 2.26 -5.99 -10.91
CA LEU A 67 2.86 -4.66 -10.90
C LEU A 67 4.35 -4.72 -11.28
N PRO A 68 4.88 -3.72 -12.01
CA PRO A 68 6.31 -3.60 -12.25
C PRO A 68 7.08 -3.37 -10.95
N ALA A 69 8.36 -3.75 -10.94
CA ALA A 69 9.25 -3.51 -9.80
C ALA A 69 9.34 -2.02 -9.44
N GLU A 70 9.28 -1.15 -10.46
CA GLU A 70 9.33 0.31 -10.35
C GLU A 70 8.22 0.87 -9.47
N PHE A 71 7.03 0.28 -9.51
CA PHE A 71 5.91 0.71 -8.66
C PHE A 71 6.27 0.60 -7.17
N TRP A 72 6.82 -0.55 -6.76
CA TRP A 72 7.23 -0.78 -5.38
C TRP A 72 8.41 0.11 -4.98
N LYS A 73 9.35 0.35 -5.90
CA LYS A 73 10.48 1.27 -5.68
C LYS A 73 9.99 2.70 -5.40
N ILE A 74 8.99 3.18 -6.15
CA ILE A 74 8.39 4.51 -5.97
C ILE A 74 7.70 4.61 -4.61
N LEU A 75 6.88 3.61 -4.23
CA LEU A 75 6.23 3.59 -2.90
C LEU A 75 7.23 3.67 -1.75
N HIS A 76 8.33 2.92 -1.85
CA HIS A 76 9.39 2.94 -0.86
C HIS A 76 10.16 4.27 -0.84
N ALA A 77 10.46 4.86 -2.01
CA ALA A 77 11.21 6.11 -2.11
C ALA A 77 10.41 7.31 -1.59
N GLU A 78 9.13 7.43 -1.99
CA GLU A 78 8.30 8.61 -1.73
C GLU A 78 7.58 8.56 -0.38
N TYR A 79 7.16 7.36 0.04
CA TYR A 79 6.32 7.18 1.23
C TYR A 79 6.97 6.29 2.30
N GLY A 80 8.14 5.70 2.03
CA GLY A 80 8.76 4.74 2.94
C GLY A 80 7.92 3.46 3.10
N ILE A 81 7.02 3.16 2.15
CA ILE A 81 6.14 1.99 2.22
C ILE A 81 6.88 0.76 1.68
N VAL A 82 6.89 -0.30 2.49
CA VAL A 82 7.46 -1.61 2.15
C VAL A 82 6.34 -2.64 2.13
N VAL A 83 6.26 -3.39 1.04
CA VAL A 83 5.30 -4.50 0.85
C VAL A 83 6.09 -5.80 0.87
N TYR A 84 5.88 -6.63 1.89
CA TYR A 84 6.55 -7.91 2.00
C TYR A 84 5.89 -8.99 1.12
N PRO A 85 6.63 -10.03 0.71
CA PRO A 85 6.08 -11.15 -0.05
C PRO A 85 4.82 -11.77 0.56
N SER A 86 4.77 -11.90 1.90
CA SER A 86 3.61 -12.41 2.63
C SER A 86 2.31 -11.65 2.33
N ALA A 87 2.37 -10.35 2.03
CA ALA A 87 1.20 -9.55 1.64
C ALA A 87 0.52 -10.09 0.38
N LEU A 88 1.29 -10.75 -0.48
CA LEU A 88 0.87 -11.28 -1.78
C LEU A 88 0.51 -12.77 -1.70
N THR A 89 1.07 -13.52 -0.75
CA THR A 89 1.00 -14.99 -0.71
C THR A 89 0.15 -15.55 0.43
N GLU A 90 0.15 -14.93 1.60
CA GLU A 90 -0.53 -15.48 2.78
C GLU A 90 -2.02 -15.15 2.77
N SER A 91 -2.86 -15.99 3.39
CA SER A 91 -4.27 -15.66 3.61
C SER A 91 -4.38 -14.63 4.73
N ILE A 92 -5.03 -13.51 4.45
CA ILE A 92 -5.15 -12.38 5.39
C ILE A 92 -6.64 -12.22 5.69
N ALA A 93 -7.00 -12.43 6.95
CA ALA A 93 -8.39 -12.40 7.39
C ALA A 93 -8.89 -10.95 7.41
N ALA A 94 -9.68 -10.57 6.41
CA ALA A 94 -10.32 -9.24 6.34
C ALA A 94 -11.63 -9.16 7.16
N VAL A 95 -11.81 -10.02 8.16
CA VAL A 95 -13.02 -10.06 8.98
C VAL A 95 -13.09 -8.79 9.83
N GLY A 96 -14.17 -8.01 9.70
CA GLY A 96 -14.35 -6.75 10.43
C GLY A 96 -13.75 -5.52 9.75
N VAL A 97 -13.06 -5.70 8.61
CA VAL A 97 -12.55 -4.59 7.81
C VAL A 97 -13.69 -3.74 7.27
N GLY A 98 -13.57 -2.43 7.45
CA GLY A 98 -14.59 -1.44 7.14
C GLY A 98 -15.58 -1.20 8.27
N ALA A 99 -15.86 -2.16 9.15
CA ALA A 99 -16.78 -1.96 10.27
C ALA A 99 -16.06 -1.43 11.52
N ALA A 100 -14.92 -2.03 11.86
CA ALA A 100 -14.14 -1.68 13.05
C ALA A 100 -12.63 -1.62 12.81
N GLN A 101 -12.16 -2.14 11.66
CA GLN A 101 -10.74 -2.18 11.32
C GLN A 101 -10.50 -1.64 9.92
N THR A 102 -9.31 -1.10 9.72
CA THR A 102 -8.74 -0.65 8.45
C THR A 102 -7.94 -1.78 7.81
N PHE A 103 -7.66 -1.64 6.51
CA PHE A 103 -6.76 -2.59 5.83
C PHE A 103 -5.32 -2.46 6.33
N SER A 104 -4.86 -1.25 6.63
CA SER A 104 -3.53 -1.00 7.16
C SER A 104 -3.29 -1.65 8.53
N GLU A 105 -4.30 -1.75 9.39
CA GLU A 105 -4.21 -2.52 10.64
C GLU A 105 -4.08 -4.02 10.38
N VAL A 106 -4.94 -4.58 9.53
CA VAL A 106 -4.94 -6.02 9.22
C VAL A 106 -3.67 -6.43 8.45
N TYR A 107 -3.10 -5.54 7.65
CA TYR A 107 -1.86 -5.76 6.91
C TYR A 107 -0.60 -5.33 7.66
N SER A 108 -0.67 -4.88 8.92
CA SER A 108 0.46 -4.25 9.63
C SER A 108 1.73 -5.10 9.78
N SER A 109 1.64 -6.43 9.67
CA SER A 109 2.79 -7.35 9.61
C SER A 109 3.34 -7.55 8.20
N HIS A 110 2.60 -7.17 7.16
CA HIS A 110 2.83 -7.50 5.75
C HIS A 110 3.12 -6.26 4.88
N ILE A 111 2.58 -5.11 5.26
CA ILE A 111 2.79 -3.82 4.60
C ILE A 111 3.03 -2.78 5.68
N VAL A 112 4.20 -2.13 5.63
CA VAL A 112 4.63 -1.18 6.67
C VAL A 112 5.01 0.15 6.04
N MET A 113 4.73 1.25 6.74
CA MET A 113 5.19 2.58 6.39
C MET A 113 6.26 3.02 7.39
N LEU A 114 7.49 3.21 6.91
CA LEU A 114 8.63 3.63 7.74
C LEU A 114 8.69 5.15 7.94
N GLY A 115 7.69 5.88 7.45
CA GLY A 115 7.62 7.33 7.44
C GLY A 115 8.27 7.96 6.20
N LYS A 116 7.98 9.25 5.98
CA LYS A 116 8.61 10.03 4.91
C LYS A 116 10.11 10.13 5.17
N ARG A 117 10.88 9.87 4.13
CA ARG A 117 12.33 10.07 4.14
C ARG A 117 12.63 11.47 3.67
N ASP A 118 13.37 12.21 4.48
CA ASP A 118 13.93 13.50 4.13
C ASP A 118 15.35 13.60 4.66
N THR A 119 15.99 14.76 4.48
CA THR A 119 17.36 14.99 4.99
C THR A 119 17.47 14.88 6.51
N ASN A 120 16.38 15.02 7.25
CA ASN A 120 16.33 14.91 8.71
C ASN A 120 15.97 13.49 9.19
N HIS A 121 15.39 12.67 8.30
CA HIS A 121 14.99 11.29 8.55
C HIS A 121 15.69 10.37 7.54
N PRO A 122 16.99 10.08 7.75
CA PRO A 122 17.74 9.21 6.86
C PRO A 122 17.09 7.81 6.80
N PRO A 123 17.28 7.07 5.69
CA PRO A 123 16.76 5.72 5.59
C PRO A 123 17.28 4.86 6.75
N LEU A 124 16.36 4.21 7.46
CA LEU A 124 16.66 3.17 8.45
C LEU A 124 17.50 2.07 7.81
N CYS A 125 18.29 1.38 8.64
CA CYS A 125 19.11 0.28 8.16
C CYS A 125 18.21 -0.76 7.48
N PRO A 126 18.53 -1.24 6.26
CA PRO A 126 17.70 -2.23 5.57
C PRO A 126 17.37 -3.46 6.41
N PHE A 127 18.30 -3.90 7.26
CA PHE A 127 18.11 -5.03 8.17
C PHE A 127 17.14 -4.77 9.32
N GLU A 128 16.79 -3.51 9.61
CA GLU A 128 15.80 -3.16 10.65
C GLU A 128 14.36 -3.42 10.19
N TYR A 129 14.12 -3.50 8.88
CA TYR A 129 12.80 -3.78 8.33
C TYR A 129 12.78 -4.95 7.34
N ILE A 130 13.89 -5.64 7.06
CA ILE A 130 13.81 -6.95 6.40
C ILE A 130 13.29 -7.97 7.44
N LYS A 131 11.97 -8.15 7.49
CA LYS A 131 11.30 -9.15 8.35
C LYS A 131 11.10 -10.49 7.67
N GLU A 132 11.25 -10.52 6.35
CA GLU A 132 11.06 -11.69 5.51
C GLU A 132 12.23 -11.82 4.54
N PRO A 133 12.58 -13.05 4.10
CA PRO A 133 13.52 -13.21 3.01
C PRO A 133 13.05 -12.42 1.79
N LEU A 134 13.97 -11.71 1.14
CA LEU A 134 13.65 -10.94 -0.06
C LEU A 134 13.02 -11.86 -1.11
N PRO A 135 11.97 -11.41 -1.81
CA PRO A 135 11.45 -12.17 -2.93
C PRO A 135 12.57 -12.41 -3.92
N VAL A 136 12.69 -13.64 -4.40
CA VAL A 136 13.64 -13.97 -5.46
C VAL A 136 13.12 -13.26 -6.71
N TYR A 137 13.70 -12.10 -7.03
CA TYR A 137 13.46 -11.45 -8.31
C TYR A 137 14.09 -12.33 -9.39
N GLU A 138 13.29 -13.15 -10.06
CA GLU A 138 13.74 -13.82 -11.28
C GLU A 138 14.24 -12.76 -12.28
N LYS A 139 15.38 -13.05 -12.91
CA LYS A 139 16.07 -12.14 -13.83
C LYS A 139 15.31 -11.95 -15.13
#